data_AF-F3G7Y5-F1
#
_entry.id   AF-F3G7Y5-F1
#
_cell.length_a   1.000
_cell.length_b   1.000
_cell.length_c   1.000
_cell.angle_alpha   90.00
_cell.angle_beta   90.00
_cell.angle_gamma   90.00
#
_symmetry.space_group_name_H-M   'P 1'
#
loop_
_entity.id
_entity.type
_entity.pdbx_description
1 polymer ?
#
loop_
_entity_poly.entity_id
_entity_poly.type
_entity_poly.pdbx_seq_one_letter_code
_entity_poly.pdbx_strand_id
1 'polypeptide(L)'
;AGDRHIDRVVKVLRKSPQWDNMVIVITVDENGGWWDHVVPPKGDRFGPGTRVPALVISPFARKGKVDHTVYDTASILRLITRVHGLEKLDGLKRRDEAMIARGQTPMGDLTNALQFPA
;
A
#
# COMPACT_ATOMS: atom_id res chain seq x y z
N ALA A 1 -11.22 -17.42 -10.54
CA ALA A 1 -10.78 -18.30 -9.43
C ALA A 1 -10.14 -17.50 -8.28
N GLY A 2 -9.32 -16.48 -8.60
CA GLY A 2 -8.71 -15.56 -7.64
C GLY A 2 -9.69 -14.84 -6.71
N ASP A 3 -10.73 -14.20 -7.24
CA ASP A 3 -11.70 -13.44 -6.41
C ASP A 3 -12.37 -14.31 -5.35
N ARG A 4 -12.77 -15.53 -5.72
CA ARG A 4 -13.35 -16.49 -4.77
C ARG A 4 -12.34 -16.93 -3.71
N HIS A 5 -11.05 -17.01 -4.05
CA HIS A 5 -10.01 -17.33 -3.09
C HIS A 5 -9.78 -16.17 -2.13
N ILE A 6 -9.66 -14.94 -2.64
CA ILE A 6 -9.52 -13.71 -1.85
C ILE A 6 -10.71 -13.55 -0.89
N ASP A 7 -11.95 -13.68 -1.37
CA ASP A 7 -13.15 -13.60 -0.55
C ASP A 7 -13.14 -14.61 0.60
N ARG A 8 -12.75 -15.87 0.31
CA ARG A 8 -12.63 -16.90 1.35
C ARG A 8 -11.58 -16.54 2.40
N VAL A 9 -10.38 -16.12 1.98
CA VAL A 9 -9.29 -15.75 2.89
C VAL A 9 -9.72 -14.57 3.77
N VAL A 10 -10.28 -13.51 3.19
CA VAL A 10 -10.77 -12.35 3.94
C VAL A 10 -11.86 -12.75 4.93
N LYS A 11 -12.81 -13.62 4.55
CA LYS A 11 -13.86 -14.11 5.47
C LYS A 11 -13.29 -14.91 6.63
N VAL A 12 -12.27 -15.74 6.41
CA VAL A 12 -11.60 -16.50 7.48
C VAL A 12 -10.87 -15.55 8.41
N LEU A 13 -10.07 -14.61 7.88
CA LEU A 13 -9.32 -13.64 8.68
C LEU A 13 -10.24 -12.73 9.51
N ARG A 14 -11.38 -12.30 8.95
CA ARG A 14 -12.39 -11.51 9.68
C ARG A 14 -13.07 -12.25 10.84
N LYS A 15 -13.08 -13.58 10.82
CA LYS A 15 -13.63 -14.40 11.92
C LYS A 15 -12.57 -14.79 12.95
N SER A 16 -11.30 -14.47 12.68
CA SER A 16 -10.20 -14.81 13.59
C SER A 16 -10.22 -13.89 14.82
N PRO A 17 -9.72 -14.35 15.99
CA PRO A 17 -9.60 -13.51 17.18
C PRO A 17 -8.63 -12.33 17.01
N GLN A 18 -7.82 -12.32 15.94
CA GLN A 18 -6.88 -11.24 15.61
C GLN A 18 -7.53 -10.10 14.83
N TRP A 19 -8.78 -10.26 14.35
CA TRP A 19 -9.43 -9.30 13.46
C TRP A 19 -9.37 -7.86 13.99
N ASP A 20 -9.63 -7.65 15.28
CA ASP A 20 -9.66 -6.33 15.91
C ASP A 20 -8.32 -5.58 15.84
N ASN A 21 -7.22 -6.28 15.59
CA ASN A 21 -5.86 -5.72 15.46
C ASN A 21 -5.24 -5.98 14.09
N MET A 22 -6.06 -6.17 13.04
CA MET A 22 -5.58 -6.61 11.73
C MET A 22 -5.70 -5.53 10.66
N VAL A 23 -4.68 -5.44 9.80
CA VAL A 23 -4.72 -4.73 8.52
C VAL A 23 -4.39 -5.72 7.41
N ILE A 24 -5.32 -5.92 6.48
CA ILE A 24 -5.14 -6.75 5.29
C ILE A 24 -4.91 -5.80 4.12
N VAL A 25 -3.80 -5.98 3.40
CA VAL A 25 -3.51 -5.28 2.14
C VAL A 25 -3.63 -6.28 1.00
N ILE A 26 -4.54 -6.03 0.07
CA ILE A 26 -4.68 -6.83 -1.16
C ILE A 26 -4.11 -5.99 -2.30
N THR A 27 -3.09 -6.51 -2.98
CA THR A 27 -2.47 -5.91 -4.16
C THR A 27 -1.98 -7.02 -5.07
N VAL A 28 -1.51 -6.64 -6.25
CA VAL A 28 -0.74 -7.50 -7.15
C VAL A 28 0.71 -7.03 -7.19
N ASP A 29 1.60 -7.91 -7.64
CA ASP A 29 3.03 -7.64 -7.78
C ASP A 29 3.35 -6.77 -9.00
N GLU A 30 2.55 -6.88 -10.07
CA GLU A 30 2.76 -6.16 -11.33
C GLU A 30 1.44 -5.92 -12.11
N ASN A 31 1.49 -5.18 -13.23
CA ASN A 31 0.28 -4.70 -13.94
C ASN A 31 -0.21 -5.62 -15.08
N GLY A 32 0.50 -6.71 -15.36
CA GLY A 32 0.33 -7.70 -16.41
C GLY A 32 0.61 -7.21 -17.83
N GLY A 33 1.24 -6.04 -18.00
CA GLY A 33 1.37 -5.37 -19.30
C GLY A 33 0.06 -4.77 -19.84
N TRP A 34 -1.00 -4.71 -19.01
CA TRP A 34 -2.27 -4.11 -19.38
C TRP A 34 -2.15 -2.60 -19.51
N TRP A 35 -2.98 -2.01 -20.37
CA TRP A 35 -2.99 -0.57 -20.55
C TRP A 35 -3.52 0.16 -19.31
N ASP A 36 -2.81 1.21 -18.88
CA ASP A 36 -3.25 2.17 -17.88
C ASP A 36 -2.98 3.58 -18.42
N HIS A 37 -3.93 4.49 -18.25
CA HIS A 37 -3.82 5.85 -18.79
C HIS A 37 -2.89 6.77 -17.99
N VAL A 38 -2.54 6.41 -16.76
CA VAL A 38 -1.70 7.24 -15.89
C VAL A 38 -0.25 6.94 -16.16
N VAL A 39 0.48 7.97 -16.54
CA VAL A 39 1.94 7.90 -16.70
C VAL A 39 2.57 7.58 -15.33
N PRO A 40 3.44 6.55 -15.24
CA PRO A 40 4.13 6.22 -14.01
C PRO A 40 4.92 7.41 -13.42
N PRO A 41 4.89 7.61 -12.09
CA PRO A 41 5.74 8.58 -11.41
C PRO A 41 7.23 8.33 -11.70
N LYS A 42 8.02 9.40 -11.79
CA LYS A 42 9.46 9.27 -12.05
C LYS A 42 10.22 9.18 -10.73
N GLY A 43 10.68 7.99 -10.35
CA GLY A 43 11.56 7.80 -9.20
C GLY A 43 12.96 7.32 -9.60
N ASP A 44 13.39 6.22 -9.00
CA ASP A 44 14.68 5.59 -9.28
C ASP A 44 14.61 4.61 -10.47
N ARG A 45 15.68 3.85 -10.70
CA ARG A 45 15.79 2.86 -11.78
C ARG A 45 14.64 1.84 -11.80
N PHE A 46 14.06 1.53 -10.63
CA PHE A 46 13.06 0.49 -10.44
C PHE A 46 11.64 1.03 -10.30
N GLY A 47 11.41 2.35 -10.43
CA GLY A 47 10.07 2.92 -10.46
C GLY A 47 9.89 4.18 -9.62
N PRO A 48 8.66 4.52 -9.22
CA PRO A 48 7.44 3.70 -9.31
C PRO A 48 7.05 3.29 -10.74
N GLY A 49 6.48 2.10 -10.89
CA GLY A 49 6.03 1.55 -12.18
C GLY A 49 4.57 1.87 -12.50
N THR A 50 4.00 1.16 -13.47
CA THR A 50 2.57 1.24 -13.81
C THR A 50 1.70 0.93 -12.59
N ARG A 51 0.54 1.59 -12.51
CA ARG A 51 -0.41 1.41 -11.40
C ARG A 51 -0.88 -0.05 -11.30
N VAL A 52 -1.06 -0.48 -10.07
CA VAL A 52 -1.68 -1.76 -9.71
C VAL A 52 -2.83 -1.51 -8.73
N PRO A 53 -3.87 -2.35 -8.72
CA PRO A 53 -4.95 -2.23 -7.73
C PRO A 53 -4.42 -2.49 -6.31
N ALA A 54 -4.90 -1.70 -5.36
CA ALA A 54 -4.64 -1.90 -3.94
C ALA A 54 -5.91 -1.67 -3.12
N LEU A 55 -6.18 -2.58 -2.18
CA LEU A 55 -7.28 -2.48 -1.22
C LEU A 55 -6.75 -2.66 0.20
N VAL A 56 -7.22 -1.83 1.13
CA VAL A 56 -6.95 -1.94 2.57
C VAL A 56 -8.23 -2.35 3.28
N ILE A 57 -8.19 -3.50 3.97
CA ILE A 57 -9.33 -4.07 4.70
C ILE A 57 -8.92 -4.23 6.17
N SER A 58 -9.65 -3.55 7.06
CA SER A 58 -9.33 -3.51 8.49
C SER A 58 -10.53 -3.01 9.30
N PRO A 59 -10.63 -3.32 10.62
CA PRO A 59 -11.46 -2.53 11.54
C PRO A 59 -11.13 -1.04 11.51
N PHE A 60 -9.84 -0.69 11.31
CA PHE A 60 -9.35 0.69 11.25
C PHE A 60 -9.54 1.34 9.87
N ALA A 61 -9.96 0.60 8.84
CA ALA A 61 -10.05 1.14 7.49
C ALA A 61 -11.16 2.19 7.40
N ARG A 62 -10.84 3.36 6.81
CA ARG A 62 -11.83 4.40 6.50
C ARG A 62 -12.85 3.85 5.51
N LYS A 63 -14.12 3.80 5.91
CA LYS A 63 -15.20 3.21 5.10
C LYS A 63 -15.60 4.15 3.95
N GLY A 64 -15.85 3.58 2.76
CA GLY A 64 -16.30 4.33 1.58
C GLY A 64 -15.29 5.33 1.02
N LYS A 65 -14.00 5.22 1.40
CA LYS A 65 -12.95 6.15 1.01
C LYS A 65 -12.12 5.58 -0.14
N VAL A 66 -11.99 6.36 -1.21
CA VAL A 66 -10.89 6.21 -2.19
C VAL A 66 -9.77 7.14 -1.75
N ASP A 67 -8.60 6.57 -1.53
CA ASP A 67 -7.39 7.30 -1.18
C ASP A 67 -6.58 7.58 -2.46
N HIS A 68 -6.26 8.86 -2.68
CA HIS A 68 -5.52 9.34 -3.86
C HIS A 68 -4.05 9.63 -3.58
N THR A 69 -3.57 9.31 -2.37
CA THR A 69 -2.15 9.35 -2.05
C THR A 69 -1.37 8.43 -3.00
N VAL A 70 -0.20 8.85 -3.44
CA VAL A 70 0.65 8.05 -4.33
C VAL A 70 1.38 6.99 -3.48
N TYR A 71 1.18 5.72 -3.84
CA TYR A 71 1.76 4.55 -3.17
C TYR A 71 2.53 3.67 -4.15
N ASP A 72 3.48 2.91 -3.64
CA ASP A 72 4.12 1.79 -4.34
C ASP A 72 4.10 0.54 -3.45
N THR A 73 4.59 -0.59 -3.94
CA THR A 73 4.65 -1.84 -3.15
C THR A 73 5.45 -1.67 -1.85
N ALA A 74 6.42 -0.75 -1.83
CA ALA A 74 7.21 -0.46 -0.64
C ALA A 74 6.44 0.38 0.41
N SER A 75 5.28 0.94 0.08
CA SER A 75 4.34 1.54 1.06
C SER A 75 3.87 0.54 2.11
N ILE A 76 3.83 -0.76 1.80
CA ILE A 76 3.55 -1.82 2.79
C ILE A 76 4.67 -1.88 3.83
N LEU A 77 5.93 -1.80 3.41
CA LEU A 77 7.07 -1.77 4.32
C LEU A 77 7.06 -0.50 5.18
N ARG A 78 6.69 0.65 4.60
CA ARG A 78 6.52 1.90 5.35
C ARG A 78 5.48 1.77 6.46
N LEU A 79 4.34 1.13 6.16
CA LEU A 79 3.31 0.86 7.16
C LEU A 79 3.86 -0.02 8.29
N ILE A 80 4.51 -1.14 7.96
CA ILE A 80 5.12 -2.06 8.93
C ILE A 80 6.15 -1.33 9.80
N THR A 81 7.07 -0.59 9.19
CA THR A 81 8.07 0.21 9.90
C THR A 81 7.42 1.17 10.88
N ARG A 82 6.37 1.89 10.45
CA ARG A 82 5.69 2.86 11.31
C ARG A 82 4.94 2.20 12.46
N VAL A 83 4.18 1.14 12.20
CA VAL A 83 3.38 0.43 13.21
C VAL A 83 4.26 -0.18 14.29
N HIS A 84 5.45 -0.65 13.93
CA HIS A 84 6.37 -1.30 14.86
C HIS A 84 7.51 -0.38 15.36
N GLY A 85 7.51 0.91 14.99
CA GLY A 85 8.57 1.85 15.40
C GLY A 85 9.97 1.45 14.94
N LEU A 86 10.09 0.78 13.79
CA LEU A 86 11.37 0.29 13.27
C LEU A 86 12.15 1.42 12.61
N GLU A 87 13.45 1.21 12.46
CA GLU A 87 14.26 2.07 11.61
C GLU A 87 13.79 1.96 10.14
N LYS A 88 13.74 3.10 9.45
CA LYS A 88 13.45 3.16 8.03
C LYS A 88 14.57 2.51 7.24
N LEU A 89 14.23 1.54 6.40
CA LEU A 89 15.17 0.84 5.53
C LEU A 89 15.80 1.80 4.50
N ASP A 90 17.08 1.61 4.20
CA ASP A 90 17.82 2.47 3.26
C ASP A 90 17.21 2.49 1.85
N GLY A 91 16.60 1.38 1.41
CA GLY A 91 15.86 1.35 0.15
C GLY A 91 14.68 2.34 0.13
N LEU A 92 13.98 2.52 1.26
CA LEU A 92 12.90 3.49 1.40
C LEU A 92 13.43 4.93 1.42
N LYS A 93 14.58 5.17 2.09
CA LYS A 93 15.27 6.47 2.10
C LYS A 93 15.67 6.87 0.67
N ARG A 94 16.34 5.97 -0.06
CA ARG A 94 16.76 6.17 -1.45
C ARG A 94 15.60 6.42 -2.41
N ARG A 95 14.47 5.73 -2.22
CA ARG A 95 13.26 5.99 -3.02
C ARG A 95 12.74 7.40 -2.77
N ASP A 96 12.72 7.87 -1.53
CA ASP A 96 12.26 9.23 -1.23
C ASP A 96 13.18 10.30 -1.81
N GLU A 97 14.49 10.11 -1.68
CA GLU A 97 15.49 10.97 -2.31
C GLU A 97 15.30 11.04 -3.83
N ALA A 98 15.06 9.89 -4.48
CA ALA A 98 14.83 9.84 -5.91
C ALA A 98 13.54 10.57 -6.33
N MET A 99 12.45 10.42 -5.58
CA MET A 99 11.20 11.16 -5.83
C MET A 99 11.41 12.68 -5.67
N ILE A 100 12.05 13.09 -4.57
CA ILE A 100 12.36 14.51 -4.28
C ILE A 100 13.25 15.11 -5.36
N ALA A 101 14.30 14.39 -5.80
CA ALA A 101 15.20 14.83 -6.87
C ALA A 101 14.48 15.03 -8.21
N ARG A 102 13.27 14.49 -8.37
CA ARG A 102 12.40 14.65 -9.54
C ARG A 102 11.26 15.65 -9.28
N GLY A 103 11.32 16.42 -8.20
CA GLY A 103 10.29 17.41 -7.83
C GLY A 103 8.96 16.80 -7.39
N GLN A 104 8.96 15.52 -6.98
CA GLN A 104 7.76 14.81 -6.55
C GLN A 104 7.75 14.58 -5.03
N THR A 105 6.57 14.33 -4.48
CA THR A 105 6.40 13.95 -3.08
C THR A 105 6.88 12.51 -2.85
N PRO A 106 7.50 12.20 -1.69
CA PRO A 106 7.73 10.83 -1.24
C PRO A 106 6.48 9.96 -1.26
N MET A 107 6.69 8.64 -1.38
CA MET A 107 5.60 7.66 -1.38
C MET A 107 4.91 7.61 -0.01
N GLY A 108 3.59 7.50 -0.01
CA GLY A 108 2.81 7.35 1.22
C GLY A 108 3.05 6.00 1.92
N ASP A 109 2.50 5.85 3.12
CA ASP A 109 2.71 4.70 4.03
C ASP A 109 1.41 3.95 4.39
N LEU A 110 0.37 4.08 3.56
CA LEU A 110 -0.98 3.52 3.74
C LEU A 110 -1.77 4.02 4.95
N THR A 111 -1.23 4.96 5.73
CA THR A 111 -1.89 5.42 6.95
C THR A 111 -3.10 6.29 6.68
N ASN A 112 -3.14 6.98 5.54
CA ASN A 112 -4.29 7.78 5.15
C ASN A 112 -5.54 6.91 4.90
N ALA A 113 -5.36 5.62 4.56
CA ALA A 113 -6.45 4.65 4.46
C ALA A 113 -6.97 4.15 5.81
N LEU A 114 -6.28 4.45 6.91
CA LEU A 114 -6.56 3.97 8.26
C LEU A 114 -6.96 5.12 9.19
N GLN A 115 -7.81 4.80 10.16
CA GLN A 115 -8.20 5.65 11.26
C GLN A 115 -8.15 4.81 12.54
N PHE A 116 -7.19 5.13 13.40
CA PHE A 116 -7.08 4.52 14.71
C PHE A 116 -8.01 5.28 15.68
N PRO A 117 -8.71 4.59 16.59
CA PRO A 117 -9.38 5.26 17.70
C PRO A 117 -8.36 6.08 18.50
N ALA A 118 -8.81 7.24 18.98
CA ALA A 118 -8.03 8.11 19.86
C ALA A 118 -7.78 7.44 21.22
#